data_AF-A0A4S2Q232-F1
#
_entry.id   AF-A0A4S2Q232-F1
#
_cell.length_a   1.000
_cell.length_b   1.000
_cell.length_c   1.000
_cell.angle_alpha   90.00
_cell.angle_beta   90.00
_cell.angle_gamma   90.00
#
_symmetry.space_group_name_H-M   'P 1'
#
loop_
_entity.id
_entity.type
_entity.pdbx_description
1 polymer ?
#
loop_
_entity_poly.entity_id
_entity_poly.type
_entity_poly.pdbx_seq_one_letter_code
_entity_poly.pdbx_strand_id
1 'polypeptide(L)'
;MPANSTEKRPENRPHFAAQFDGEDWQYVPDYRGEIYYSTQTGEQIVISEIGAIPKDFTAQKPLNEPCSWDGQKWVKDEEKLTALLAEQRAEMWECIKQKRHNNLRGGVYVKSIGKWFHSNDESRQQYTFLRTLDALPPNLMWKTMDNSFVQVTKAVLDELSLQLVLDEQADFTNAERHKTLMEQAENPLDYDFSDGWTDTFSEVINE
;
A
#
# COMPACT_ATOMS: atom_id res chain seq x y z
N MET A 1 -34.99 6.66 58.54
CA MET A 1 -34.10 6.47 57.37
C MET A 1 -34.36 5.11 56.77
N PRO A 2 -34.28 4.93 55.44
CA PRO A 2 -34.28 3.60 54.82
C PRO A 2 -33.11 2.74 55.34
N ALA A 3 -33.21 1.42 55.24
CA ALA A 3 -32.07 0.53 55.50
C ALA A 3 -30.89 0.94 54.59
N ASN A 4 -29.67 0.96 55.14
CA ASN A 4 -28.42 1.34 54.46
C ASN A 4 -28.31 2.81 54.00
N SER A 5 -28.87 3.75 54.76
CA SER A 5 -28.73 5.20 54.55
C SER A 5 -28.13 5.89 55.78
N THR A 6 -27.25 6.88 55.56
CA THR A 6 -26.54 7.61 56.62
C THR A 6 -26.41 9.10 56.31
N GLU A 7 -26.39 9.94 57.35
CA GLU A 7 -26.07 11.38 57.25
C GLU A 7 -24.56 11.65 57.29
N LYS A 8 -23.75 10.67 57.71
CA LYS A 8 -22.30 10.76 57.72
C LYS A 8 -21.80 10.80 56.27
N ARG A 9 -21.19 11.89 55.83
CA ARG A 9 -20.62 11.98 54.47
C ARG A 9 -19.40 11.06 54.32
N PRO A 10 -19.23 10.37 53.19
CA PRO A 10 -18.01 9.63 52.91
C PRO A 10 -16.85 10.60 52.64
N GLU A 11 -15.62 10.13 52.89
CA GLU A 11 -14.44 10.82 52.43
C GLU A 11 -14.33 10.68 50.91
N ASN A 12 -13.86 11.71 50.22
CA ASN A 12 -13.55 11.59 48.81
C ASN A 12 -12.21 10.88 48.64
N ARG A 13 -12.19 9.76 47.92
CA ARG A 13 -10.98 8.98 47.60
C ARG A 13 -10.88 8.80 46.09
N PRO A 14 -9.85 9.34 45.41
CA PRO A 14 -9.67 9.16 43.97
C PRO A 14 -9.64 7.67 43.59
N HIS A 15 -10.34 7.31 42.52
CA HIS A 15 -10.50 5.92 42.03
C HIS A 15 -11.25 4.96 42.97
N PHE A 16 -12.08 5.49 43.88
CA PHE A 16 -12.96 4.67 44.71
C PHE A 16 -14.38 5.24 44.78
N ALA A 17 -15.37 4.35 44.68
CA ALA A 17 -16.76 4.61 45.05
C ALA A 17 -16.96 4.28 46.52
N ALA A 18 -17.64 5.17 47.25
CA ALA A 18 -18.06 4.91 48.62
C ALA A 18 -19.40 4.16 48.63
N GLN A 19 -19.44 3.02 49.32
CA GLN A 19 -20.61 2.18 49.53
C GLN A 19 -20.88 2.06 51.04
N PHE A 20 -22.09 2.39 51.48
CA PHE A 20 -22.46 2.25 52.90
C PHE A 20 -23.02 0.85 53.15
N ASP A 21 -22.44 0.12 54.10
CA ASP A 21 -22.84 -1.27 54.43
C ASP A 21 -23.92 -1.37 55.52
N GLY A 22 -24.32 -0.22 56.09
CA GLY A 22 -25.27 -0.13 57.20
C GLY A 22 -24.62 0.33 58.51
N GLU A 23 -23.31 0.18 58.66
CA GLU A 23 -22.54 0.62 59.83
C GLU A 23 -21.51 1.70 59.43
N ASP A 24 -20.69 1.44 58.42
CA ASP A 24 -19.57 2.29 57.98
C ASP A 24 -19.45 2.40 56.44
N TRP A 25 -18.57 3.31 55.98
CA TRP A 25 -18.27 3.48 54.56
C TRP A 25 -17.19 2.50 54.10
N GLN A 26 -17.55 1.68 53.10
CA GLN A 26 -16.63 0.84 52.33
C GLN A 26 -16.21 1.57 51.06
N TYR A 27 -14.96 1.39 50.64
CA TYR A 27 -14.42 2.00 49.42
C TYR A 27 -14.11 0.92 48.41
N VAL A 28 -14.90 0.87 47.34
CA VAL A 28 -14.73 -0.09 46.24
C VAL A 28 -14.01 0.60 45.09
N PRO A 29 -13.00 -0.01 44.45
CA PRO A 29 -12.33 0.62 43.32
C PRO A 29 -13.34 1.02 42.24
N ASP A 30 -13.18 2.22 41.70
CA ASP A 30 -14.07 2.79 40.70
C ASP A 30 -13.24 3.53 39.65
N TYR A 31 -13.15 2.92 38.48
CA TYR A 31 -12.44 3.45 37.32
C TYR A 31 -13.40 3.79 36.18
N ARG A 32 -14.70 3.91 36.45
CA ARG A 32 -15.70 4.13 35.41
C ARG A 32 -15.40 5.40 34.61
N GLY A 33 -15.54 5.31 33.29
CA GLY A 33 -15.21 6.39 32.34
C GLY A 33 -13.73 6.44 31.94
N GLU A 34 -12.84 5.74 32.65
CA GLU A 34 -11.44 5.64 32.29
C GLU A 34 -11.22 4.65 31.14
N ILE A 35 -10.15 4.88 30.37
CA ILE A 35 -9.77 4.06 29.23
C ILE A 35 -8.70 3.04 29.64
N TYR A 36 -8.93 1.78 29.29
CA TYR A 36 -8.00 0.68 29.46
C TYR A 36 -7.85 -0.10 28.16
N TYR A 37 -6.77 -0.87 28.05
CA TYR A 37 -6.43 -1.66 26.87
C TYR A 37 -6.28 -3.12 27.26
N SER A 38 -6.87 -4.02 26.46
CA SER A 38 -6.67 -5.46 26.60
C SER A 38 -5.19 -5.80 26.39
N THR A 39 -4.57 -6.52 27.31
CA THR A 39 -3.17 -6.97 27.19
C THR A 39 -3.02 -8.10 26.16
N GLN A 40 -4.13 -8.71 25.73
CA GLN A 40 -4.15 -9.78 24.72
C GLN A 40 -4.26 -9.22 23.30
N THR A 41 -5.13 -8.22 23.10
CA THR A 41 -5.48 -7.71 21.75
C THR A 41 -5.05 -6.26 21.52
N GLY A 42 -4.75 -5.50 22.57
CA GLY A 42 -4.53 -4.07 22.51
C GLY A 42 -5.81 -3.24 22.33
N GLU A 43 -6.99 -3.89 22.27
CA GLU A 43 -8.27 -3.21 22.07
C GLU A 43 -8.62 -2.30 23.25
N GLN A 44 -9.12 -1.11 22.91
CA GLN A 44 -9.52 -0.12 23.88
C GLN A 44 -10.90 -0.44 24.46
N ILE A 45 -11.03 -0.33 25.77
CA ILE A 45 -12.31 -0.36 26.49
C ILE A 45 -12.47 0.88 27.36
N VAL A 46 -13.72 1.27 27.60
CA VAL A 46 -14.09 2.24 28.63
C VAL A 46 -14.68 1.44 29.79
N ILE A 47 -14.15 1.64 31.00
CA ILE A 47 -14.70 0.95 32.17
C ILE A 47 -16.10 1.49 32.46
N SER A 48 -17.09 0.60 32.54
CA SER A 48 -18.49 0.97 32.82
C SER A 48 -18.98 0.51 34.18
N GLU A 49 -18.26 -0.42 34.82
CA GLU A 49 -18.66 -1.04 36.09
C GLU A 49 -17.74 -0.63 37.26
N ILE A 50 -18.32 -0.61 38.47
CA ILE A 50 -17.56 -0.41 39.71
C ILE A 50 -16.83 -1.73 40.02
N GLY A 51 -15.56 -1.66 40.38
CA GLY A 51 -14.76 -2.81 40.74
C GLY A 51 -13.29 -2.66 40.36
N ALA A 52 -12.52 -3.68 40.69
CA ALA A 52 -11.13 -3.77 40.25
C ALA A 52 -11.05 -3.95 38.73
N ILE A 53 -10.00 -3.40 38.12
CA ILE A 53 -9.70 -3.62 36.71
C ILE A 53 -9.42 -5.11 36.48
N PRO A 54 -9.96 -5.74 35.42
CA PRO A 54 -9.67 -7.14 35.13
C PRO A 54 -8.18 -7.33 34.82
N LYS A 55 -7.63 -8.50 35.18
CA LYS A 55 -6.18 -8.76 35.12
C LYS A 55 -5.58 -8.66 33.71
N ASP A 56 -6.41 -8.84 32.69
CA ASP A 56 -6.00 -8.80 31.28
C ASP A 56 -6.10 -7.39 30.68
N PHE A 57 -6.11 -6.34 31.52
CA PHE A 57 -6.18 -4.95 31.08
C PHE A 57 -5.08 -4.09 31.70
N THR A 58 -4.66 -3.09 30.94
CA THR A 58 -3.64 -2.12 31.34
C THR A 58 -4.07 -0.71 30.97
N ALA A 59 -3.68 0.29 31.77
CA ALA A 59 -3.85 1.69 31.39
C ALA A 59 -2.81 2.14 30.33
N GLN A 60 -1.79 1.31 30.06
CA GLN A 60 -0.77 1.61 29.07
C GLN A 60 -1.31 1.38 27.66
N LYS A 61 -1.29 2.43 26.84
CA LYS A 61 -1.66 2.34 25.42
C LYS A 61 -0.66 1.47 24.65
N PRO A 62 -1.11 0.60 23.73
CA PRO A 62 -0.24 -0.12 22.79
C PRO A 62 0.66 0.82 21.98
N LEU A 63 1.77 0.28 21.48
CA LEU A 63 2.63 1.01 20.53
C LEU A 63 1.88 1.24 19.21
N ASN A 64 2.27 2.25 18.44
CA ASN A 64 1.73 2.50 17.09
C ASN A 64 2.27 1.53 16.03
N GLU A 65 2.87 0.41 16.45
CA GLU A 65 3.50 -0.62 15.63
C GLU A 65 3.09 -1.99 16.18
N PRO A 66 3.22 -3.07 15.40
CA PRO A 66 3.00 -4.43 15.89
C PRO A 66 3.75 -4.69 17.20
N CYS A 67 3.00 -4.95 18.26
CA CYS A 67 3.51 -5.14 19.61
C CYS A 67 2.72 -6.21 20.37
N SER A 68 3.34 -6.74 21.42
CA SER A 68 2.76 -7.72 22.34
C SER A 68 3.02 -7.29 23.78
N TRP A 69 2.20 -7.76 24.71
CA TRP A 69 2.36 -7.49 26.13
C TRP A 69 3.34 -8.49 26.75
N ASP A 70 4.44 -8.01 27.34
CA ASP A 70 5.46 -8.87 27.99
C ASP A 70 5.09 -9.26 29.44
N GLY A 71 3.93 -8.83 29.92
CA GLY A 71 3.50 -8.95 31.31
C GLY A 71 3.59 -7.64 32.10
N GLN A 72 4.36 -6.65 31.61
CA GLN A 72 4.57 -5.36 32.28
C GLN A 72 4.40 -4.16 31.37
N LYS A 73 4.76 -4.28 30.09
CA LYS A 73 4.69 -3.22 29.08
C LYS A 73 4.49 -3.80 27.69
N TRP A 74 4.13 -2.92 26.75
CA TRP A 74 4.11 -3.26 25.34
C TRP A 74 5.54 -3.32 24.79
N VAL A 75 5.88 -4.44 24.17
CA VAL A 75 7.16 -4.67 23.48
C VAL A 75 6.91 -4.92 22.00
N LYS A 76 7.86 -4.51 21.15
CA LYS A 76 7.75 -4.73 19.70
C LYS A 76 7.69 -6.21 19.39
N ASP A 77 6.83 -6.57 18.45
CA ASP A 77 6.70 -7.93 17.95
C ASP A 77 7.52 -8.03 16.66
N GLU A 78 8.79 -8.42 16.81
CA GLU A 78 9.77 -8.47 15.71
C GLU A 78 9.34 -9.39 14.57
N GLU A 79 8.63 -10.49 14.88
CA GLU A 79 8.09 -11.40 13.87
C GLU A 79 6.99 -10.71 13.05
N LYS A 80 6.04 -10.04 13.71
CA LYS A 80 4.99 -9.28 13.01
C LYS A 80 5.53 -8.07 12.26
N LEU A 81 6.54 -7.39 12.80
CA LEU A 81 7.22 -6.29 12.11
C LEU A 81 7.89 -6.76 10.82
N THR A 82 8.61 -7.89 10.90
CA THR A 82 9.25 -8.50 9.72
C THR A 82 8.21 -8.93 8.69
N ALA A 83 7.11 -9.53 9.12
CA ALA A 83 6.02 -9.94 8.23
C ALA A 83 5.34 -8.74 7.55
N LEU A 84 5.04 -7.69 8.32
CA LEU A 84 4.45 -6.45 7.80
C LEU A 84 5.39 -5.78 6.77
N LEU A 85 6.69 -5.70 7.07
CA LEU A 85 7.67 -5.14 6.14
C LEU A 85 7.75 -5.95 4.85
N ALA A 86 7.68 -7.29 4.93
CA ALA A 86 7.65 -8.16 3.76
C ALA A 86 6.38 -7.95 2.91
N GLU A 87 5.23 -7.78 3.55
CA GLU A 87 3.95 -7.47 2.88
C GLU A 87 4.01 -6.12 2.16
N GLN A 88 4.52 -5.08 2.82
CA GLN A 88 4.69 -3.76 2.22
C GLN A 88 5.63 -3.77 1.01
N ARG A 89 6.72 -4.53 1.08
CA ARG A 89 7.63 -4.72 -0.06
C ARG A 89 6.96 -5.46 -1.22
N ALA A 90 6.17 -6.49 -0.92
CA ALA A 90 5.43 -7.23 -1.92
C ALA A 90 4.39 -6.34 -2.62
N GLU A 91 3.66 -5.53 -1.85
CA GLU A 91 2.71 -4.54 -2.38
C GLU A 91 3.39 -3.55 -3.32
N MET A 92 4.49 -2.93 -2.87
CA MET A 92 5.22 -1.96 -3.70
C MET A 92 5.80 -2.62 -4.96
N TRP A 93 6.23 -3.89 -4.88
CA TRP A 93 6.67 -4.64 -6.05
C TRP A 93 5.54 -4.85 -7.07
N GLU A 94 4.31 -5.12 -6.63
CA GLU A 94 3.15 -5.18 -7.54
C GLU A 94 2.91 -3.84 -8.24
N CYS A 95 3.04 -2.71 -7.53
CA CYS A 95 2.93 -1.37 -8.11
C CYS A 95 3.99 -1.13 -9.20
N ILE A 96 5.26 -1.48 -8.95
CA ILE A 96 6.34 -1.37 -9.93
C ILE A 96 6.06 -2.24 -11.16
N LYS A 97 5.61 -3.48 -10.96
CA LYS A 97 5.22 -4.37 -12.08
C LYS A 97 4.07 -3.80 -12.89
N GLN A 98 3.09 -3.18 -12.24
CA GLN A 98 1.96 -2.56 -12.90
C GLN A 98 2.40 -1.33 -13.72
N LYS A 99 3.28 -0.47 -13.19
CA LYS A 99 3.85 0.65 -13.96
C LYS A 99 4.58 0.14 -15.20
N ARG A 100 5.45 -0.87 -15.05
CA ARG A 100 6.11 -1.51 -16.21
C ARG A 100 5.09 -2.03 -17.23
N HIS A 101 4.07 -2.75 -16.77
CA HIS A 101 3.03 -3.30 -17.66
C HIS A 101 2.30 -2.21 -18.45
N ASN A 102 1.97 -1.09 -17.80
CA ASN A 102 1.33 0.06 -18.41
C ASN A 102 2.27 0.76 -19.40
N ASN A 103 3.54 0.91 -19.04
CA ASN A 103 4.56 1.59 -19.86
C ASN A 103 4.75 0.90 -21.21
N LEU A 104 4.86 -0.44 -21.20
CA LEU A 104 4.94 -1.25 -22.43
C LEU A 104 3.73 -1.12 -23.36
N ARG A 105 2.60 -0.61 -22.86
CA ARG A 105 1.35 -0.37 -23.59
C ARG A 105 1.12 1.13 -23.87
N GLY A 106 2.05 1.99 -23.47
CA GLY A 106 2.00 3.45 -23.61
C GLY A 106 2.37 3.97 -25.00
N GLY A 107 2.70 3.08 -25.94
CA GLY A 107 3.14 3.42 -27.29
C GLY A 107 4.62 3.15 -27.51
N VAL A 108 5.02 3.12 -28.78
CA VAL A 108 6.42 3.03 -29.21
C VAL A 108 6.71 4.10 -30.24
N TYR A 109 7.81 4.82 -30.06
CA TYR A 109 8.20 5.89 -30.98
C TYR A 109 9.08 5.36 -32.11
N VAL A 110 8.65 5.56 -33.35
CA VAL A 110 9.43 5.20 -34.54
C VAL A 110 10.07 6.46 -35.11
N LYS A 111 11.39 6.56 -34.97
CA LYS A 111 12.16 7.79 -35.25
C LYS A 111 12.20 8.13 -36.73
N SER A 112 12.29 7.14 -37.62
CA SER A 112 12.32 7.41 -39.07
C SER A 112 11.04 8.07 -39.59
N ILE A 113 9.91 7.82 -38.93
CA ILE A 113 8.59 8.36 -39.28
C ILE A 113 8.20 9.54 -38.38
N GLY A 114 8.84 9.68 -37.22
CA GLY A 114 8.54 10.72 -36.24
C GLY A 114 7.15 10.57 -35.63
N LYS A 115 6.72 9.31 -35.39
CA LYS A 115 5.35 8.99 -34.93
C LYS A 115 5.34 7.91 -33.87
N TRP A 116 4.33 8.01 -33.00
CA TRP A 116 3.99 7.01 -32.00
C TRP A 116 3.05 5.96 -32.56
N PHE A 117 3.42 4.70 -32.41
CA PHE A 117 2.64 3.53 -32.77
C PHE A 117 2.07 2.86 -31.52
N HIS A 118 0.94 2.19 -31.68
CA HIS A 118 0.30 1.44 -30.60
C HIS A 118 1.17 0.22 -30.23
N SER A 119 1.42 0.01 -28.94
CA SER A 119 2.28 -1.08 -28.44
C SER A 119 1.55 -2.14 -27.63
N ASN A 120 0.20 -2.08 -27.59
CA ASN A 120 -0.64 -3.07 -26.91
C ASN A 120 -0.59 -4.45 -27.60
N ASP A 121 -1.16 -5.45 -26.91
CA ASP A 121 -1.07 -6.85 -27.32
C ASP A 121 -1.69 -7.07 -28.71
N GLU A 122 -2.81 -6.41 -29.01
CA GLU A 122 -3.47 -6.48 -30.32
C GLU A 122 -2.58 -5.93 -31.43
N SER A 123 -1.95 -4.77 -31.22
CA SER A 123 -1.09 -4.15 -32.23
C SER A 123 0.18 -4.98 -32.46
N ARG A 124 0.79 -5.50 -31.38
CA ARG A 124 1.95 -6.40 -31.46
C ARG A 124 1.63 -7.67 -32.26
N GLN A 125 0.46 -8.27 -32.06
CA GLN A 125 0.00 -9.41 -32.86
C GLN A 125 -0.15 -9.05 -34.33
N GLN A 126 -0.74 -7.89 -34.64
CA GLN A 126 -0.89 -7.44 -36.02
C GLN A 126 0.45 -7.18 -36.70
N TYR A 127 1.41 -6.55 -36.01
CA TYR A 127 2.78 -6.36 -36.53
C TYR A 127 3.44 -7.70 -36.83
N THR A 128 3.30 -8.67 -35.93
CA THR A 128 3.84 -10.02 -36.13
C THR A 128 3.19 -10.70 -37.34
N PHE A 129 1.88 -10.61 -37.50
CA PHE A 129 1.16 -11.15 -38.65
C PHE A 129 1.61 -10.52 -39.98
N LEU A 130 1.75 -9.19 -40.04
CA LEU A 130 2.20 -8.50 -41.26
C LEU A 130 3.60 -8.97 -41.70
N ARG A 131 4.44 -9.37 -40.76
CA ARG A 131 5.78 -9.88 -41.04
C ARG A 131 5.82 -11.30 -41.61
N THR A 132 4.75 -12.09 -41.45
CA THR A 132 4.69 -13.44 -42.02
C THR A 132 4.33 -13.42 -43.51
N LEU A 133 3.87 -12.28 -44.03
CA LEU A 133 3.54 -12.10 -45.44
C LEU A 133 4.81 -11.96 -46.29
N ASP A 134 4.81 -12.62 -47.45
CA ASP A 134 5.89 -12.48 -48.44
C ASP A 134 6.04 -11.03 -48.91
N ALA A 135 4.91 -10.34 -49.14
CA ALA A 135 4.84 -8.94 -49.48
C ALA A 135 3.72 -8.25 -48.70
N LEU A 136 3.96 -7.00 -48.28
CA LEU A 136 2.92 -6.18 -47.66
C LEU A 136 1.95 -5.67 -48.74
N PRO A 137 0.66 -5.45 -48.39
CA PRO A 137 -0.28 -4.79 -49.28
C PRO A 137 0.26 -3.44 -49.78
N PRO A 138 0.04 -3.10 -51.05
CA PRO A 138 0.44 -1.80 -51.58
C PRO A 138 -0.32 -0.68 -50.85
N ASN A 139 0.36 0.42 -50.53
CA ASN A 139 -0.20 1.56 -49.81
C ASN A 139 -0.89 1.19 -48.49
N LEU A 140 -0.31 0.26 -47.72
CA LEU A 140 -0.79 -0.07 -46.38
C LEU A 140 -0.67 1.13 -45.45
N MET A 141 -1.81 1.79 -45.19
CA MET A 141 -1.91 2.91 -44.26
C MET A 141 -2.22 2.41 -42.85
N TRP A 142 -1.45 2.87 -41.87
CA TRP A 142 -1.60 2.49 -40.48
C TRP A 142 -1.94 3.69 -39.61
N LYS A 143 -2.87 3.51 -38.68
CA LYS A 143 -3.28 4.55 -37.75
C LYS A 143 -2.28 4.65 -36.57
N THR A 144 -1.70 5.83 -36.38
CA THR A 144 -0.79 6.15 -35.27
C THR A 144 -1.59 6.61 -34.04
N MET A 145 -0.92 6.77 -32.89
CA MET A 145 -1.58 7.15 -31.63
C MET A 145 -2.17 8.56 -31.64
N ASP A 146 -1.62 9.47 -32.45
CA ASP A 146 -2.15 10.82 -32.68
C ASP A 146 -3.33 10.86 -33.69
N ASN A 147 -3.88 9.69 -34.05
CA ASN A 147 -4.93 9.51 -35.05
C ASN A 147 -4.54 9.88 -36.49
N SER A 148 -3.28 10.18 -36.78
CA SER A 148 -2.80 10.32 -38.16
C SER A 148 -2.58 8.96 -38.83
N PHE A 149 -2.32 8.97 -40.13
CA PHE A 149 -2.07 7.75 -40.91
C PHE A 149 -0.71 7.84 -41.59
N VAL A 150 0.06 6.77 -41.50
CA VAL A 150 1.37 6.64 -42.13
C VAL A 150 1.45 5.37 -42.96
N GLN A 151 2.20 5.43 -44.06
CA GLN A 151 2.45 4.24 -44.86
C GLN A 151 3.45 3.32 -44.13
N VAL A 152 3.03 2.11 -43.83
CA VAL A 152 3.89 1.11 -43.19
C VAL A 152 4.60 0.27 -44.24
N THR A 153 5.92 0.19 -44.12
CA THR A 153 6.80 -0.66 -44.94
C THR A 153 7.48 -1.71 -44.06
N LYS A 154 8.16 -2.70 -44.67
CA LYS A 154 8.94 -3.68 -43.90
C LYS A 154 10.01 -3.00 -43.03
N ALA A 155 10.67 -1.96 -43.55
CA ALA A 155 11.66 -1.19 -42.81
C ALA A 155 11.07 -0.49 -41.57
N VAL A 156 9.85 0.08 -41.69
CA VAL A 156 9.14 0.67 -40.54
C VAL A 156 8.80 -0.40 -39.50
N LEU A 157 8.35 -1.58 -39.93
CA LEU A 157 8.10 -2.69 -39.01
C LEU A 157 9.39 -3.14 -38.30
N ASP A 158 10.53 -3.18 -39.01
CA ASP A 158 11.87 -3.54 -38.48
C ASP A 158 12.30 -2.60 -37.36
N GLU A 159 12.26 -1.30 -37.61
CA GLU A 159 12.55 -0.30 -36.59
C GLU A 159 11.57 -0.39 -35.41
N LEU A 160 10.27 -0.49 -35.68
CA LEU A 160 9.24 -0.60 -34.64
C LEU A 160 9.48 -1.81 -33.73
N SER A 161 9.75 -2.98 -34.33
CA SER A 161 9.92 -4.22 -33.57
C SER A 161 11.21 -4.18 -32.75
N LEU A 162 12.28 -3.61 -33.31
CA LEU A 162 13.52 -3.40 -32.57
C LEU A 162 13.30 -2.46 -31.39
N GLN A 163 12.62 -1.32 -31.60
CA GLN A 163 12.38 -0.35 -30.55
C GLN A 163 11.51 -0.94 -29.43
N LEU A 164 10.45 -1.69 -29.75
CA LEU A 164 9.64 -2.40 -28.75
C LEU A 164 10.48 -3.31 -27.84
N VAL A 165 11.45 -4.03 -28.40
CA VAL A 165 12.34 -4.92 -27.64
C VAL A 165 13.32 -4.13 -26.78
N LEU A 166 13.85 -3.02 -27.30
CA LEU A 166 14.75 -2.14 -26.55
C LEU A 166 14.04 -1.50 -25.37
N ASP A 167 12.82 -0.98 -25.57
CA ASP A 167 12.03 -0.36 -24.52
C ASP A 167 11.64 -1.39 -23.45
N GLU A 168 11.29 -2.61 -23.87
CA GLU A 168 10.98 -3.71 -22.95
C GLU A 168 12.17 -4.12 -22.08
N GLN A 169 13.37 -4.18 -22.66
CA GLN A 169 14.60 -4.44 -21.90
C GLN A 169 14.91 -3.29 -20.94
N ALA A 170 14.79 -2.04 -21.40
CA ALA A 170 15.05 -0.87 -20.57
C ALA A 170 14.10 -0.80 -19.36
N ASP A 171 12.80 -0.95 -19.59
CA ASP A 171 11.79 -0.95 -18.53
C ASP A 171 11.93 -2.17 -17.60
N PHE A 172 12.32 -3.34 -18.12
CA PHE A 172 12.61 -4.51 -17.30
C PHE A 172 13.82 -4.27 -16.38
N THR A 173 14.92 -3.76 -16.92
CA THR A 173 16.11 -3.41 -16.13
C THR A 173 15.79 -2.34 -15.10
N ASN A 174 14.99 -1.33 -15.45
CA ASN A 174 14.59 -0.29 -14.52
C ASN A 174 13.71 -0.85 -13.39
N ALA A 175 12.77 -1.75 -13.70
CA ALA A 175 11.94 -2.40 -12.68
C ALA A 175 12.78 -3.20 -11.66
N GLU A 176 13.78 -3.95 -12.11
CA GLU A 176 14.69 -4.68 -11.21
C GLU A 176 15.56 -3.73 -10.37
N ARG A 177 15.97 -2.58 -10.93
CA ARG A 177 16.64 -1.51 -10.18
C ARG A 177 15.73 -0.99 -9.07
N HIS A 178 14.47 -0.65 -9.38
CA HIS A 178 13.51 -0.16 -8.38
C HIS A 178 13.22 -1.20 -7.32
N LYS A 179 13.06 -2.48 -7.70
CA LYS A 179 12.89 -3.57 -6.74
C LYS A 179 14.04 -3.62 -5.74
N THR A 180 15.27 -3.60 -6.24
CA THR A 180 16.49 -3.64 -5.41
C THR A 180 16.56 -2.47 -4.42
N LEU A 181 16.24 -1.25 -4.88
CA LEU A 181 16.26 -0.05 -4.05
C LEU A 181 15.11 -0.02 -3.03
N MET A 182 13.92 -0.42 -3.44
CA MET A 182 12.73 -0.53 -2.59
C MET A 182 12.93 -1.56 -1.47
N GLU A 183 13.59 -2.70 -1.75
CA GLU A 183 13.93 -3.70 -0.73
C GLU A 183 14.91 -3.15 0.33
N GLN A 184 15.65 -2.09 0.04
CA GLN A 184 16.55 -1.41 0.97
C GLN A 184 15.91 -0.22 1.69
N ALA A 185 14.71 0.20 1.27
CA ALA A 185 14.02 1.33 1.87
C ALA A 185 13.50 1.01 3.28
N GLU A 186 13.60 1.98 4.18
CA GLU A 186 13.02 1.89 5.53
C GLU A 186 11.48 1.89 5.47
N ASN A 187 10.90 2.68 4.55
CA ASN A 187 9.46 2.75 4.29
C ASN A 187 9.18 2.38 2.83
N PRO A 188 8.95 1.09 2.51
CA PRO A 188 8.72 0.65 1.14
C PRO A 188 7.51 1.30 0.47
N LEU A 189 6.46 1.65 1.23
CA LEU A 189 5.24 2.25 0.68
C LEU A 189 5.42 3.69 0.19
N ASP A 190 6.44 4.39 0.70
CA ASP A 190 6.76 5.78 0.30
C ASP A 190 7.83 5.82 -0.81
N TYR A 191 8.31 4.66 -1.27
CA TYR A 191 9.35 4.59 -2.28
C TYR A 191 8.86 5.15 -3.61
N ASP A 192 9.54 6.18 -4.11
CA ASP A 192 9.29 6.75 -5.42
C ASP A 192 9.94 5.90 -6.52
N PHE A 193 9.10 5.40 -7.42
CA PHE A 193 9.53 4.63 -8.59
C PHE A 193 9.17 5.33 -9.91
N SER A 194 9.01 6.65 -9.93
CA SER A 194 8.60 7.39 -11.12
C SER A 194 9.70 7.59 -12.17
N ASP A 195 10.98 7.41 -11.82
CA ASP A 195 12.11 7.71 -12.71
C ASP A 195 12.59 6.54 -13.59
N GLY A 196 13.27 6.86 -14.70
CA GLY A 196 14.02 5.88 -15.49
C GLY A 196 13.20 4.96 -16.40
N TRP A 197 11.89 5.17 -16.50
CA TRP A 197 11.02 4.48 -17.48
C TRP A 197 11.23 5.06 -18.88
N THR A 198 10.97 4.26 -19.90
CA THR A 198 10.87 4.75 -21.27
C THR A 198 9.65 5.65 -21.45
N ASP A 199 9.74 6.62 -22.36
CA ASP A 199 8.66 7.57 -22.60
C ASP A 199 7.40 6.87 -23.13
N THR A 200 6.23 7.36 -22.71
CA THR A 200 4.95 6.97 -23.31
C THR A 200 4.35 8.11 -24.11
N PHE A 201 3.48 7.79 -25.07
CA PHE A 201 2.77 8.79 -25.86
C PHE A 201 2.00 9.77 -24.98
N SER A 202 1.34 9.28 -23.94
CA SER A 202 0.56 10.10 -23.01
C SER A 202 1.41 11.07 -22.20
N GLU A 203 2.62 10.68 -21.81
CA GLU A 203 3.53 11.56 -21.06
C GLU A 203 4.02 12.69 -21.98
N VAL A 204 4.48 12.36 -23.18
CA VAL A 204 5.06 13.34 -24.13
C VAL A 204 4.04 14.36 -24.67
N ILE A 205 2.75 14.01 -24.78
CA ILE A 205 1.71 14.98 -25.22
C ILE A 205 1.20 15.88 -24.09
N ASN A 206 1.48 15.55 -22.84
CA ASN A 206 1.05 16.30 -21.66
C ASN A 206 2.17 17.20 -21.09
N GLU A 207 3.36 17.16 -21.69
CA GLU A 207 4.49 18.08 -21.47
C GLU A 207 4.40 19.32 -22.38
#